data_AF-A0AAD8BTY7-F1
#
_entry.id   AF-A0AAD8BTY7-F1
#
_cell.length_a   1.000
_cell.length_b   1.000
_cell.length_c   1.000
_cell.angle_alpha   90.00
_cell.angle_beta   90.00
_cell.angle_gamma   90.00
#
_symmetry.space_group_name_H-M   'P 1'
#
loop_
_entity.id
_entity.type
_entity.pdbx_description
1 polymer ?
#
loop_
_entity_poly.entity_id
_entity_poly.type
_entity_poly.pdbx_seq_one_letter_code
_entity_poly.pdbx_strand_id
1 'polypeptide(L)'
;MHKRDFGIEAEWNFFATSHGKSPCDGIGGTVKRLVARASLQATLQHQILTPHQMYDWATKNIPGIHFFFAAKDDVEVHRSRLVDRFSSIQTVPGTRSHHRFVAVNENKLKIFRLSCDEFGTIVNVSPEPDLTVELAPSITDLHPGQFVAVVYDTDWFIGCIIEHSDEHQDILVKFMNRTPTN
;
A
#
# COMPACT_ATOMS: atom_id res chain seq x y z
N MET A 1 12.60 4.13 4.97
CA MET A 1 11.61 3.52 4.02
C MET A 1 12.05 2.11 3.61
N HIS A 2 11.22 1.31 2.91
CA HIS A 2 11.52 -0.11 2.61
C HIS A 2 12.90 -0.35 1.97
N LYS A 3 13.33 0.51 1.02
CA LYS A 3 14.66 0.46 0.41
C LYS A 3 15.81 0.63 1.40
N ARG A 4 15.68 1.51 2.40
CA ARG A 4 16.70 1.68 3.46
C ARG A 4 16.80 0.42 4.31
N ASP A 5 15.67 -0.18 4.65
CA ASP A 5 15.62 -1.27 5.61
C ASP A 5 15.95 -2.64 4.98
N PHE A 6 15.74 -2.80 3.68
CA PHE A 6 15.84 -4.08 2.96
C PHE A 6 16.63 -4.01 1.64
N GLY A 7 17.08 -2.84 1.20
CA GLY A 7 17.78 -2.65 -0.06
C GLY A 7 16.89 -2.72 -1.31
N ILE A 8 15.57 -2.83 -1.14
CA ILE A 8 14.62 -3.11 -2.22
C ILE A 8 13.58 -1.99 -2.31
N GLU A 9 13.29 -1.54 -3.53
CA GLU A 9 12.17 -0.64 -3.80
C GLU A 9 10.86 -1.42 -3.75
N ALA A 10 9.86 -0.86 -3.07
CA ALA A 10 8.57 -1.52 -2.92
C ALA A 10 7.45 -0.67 -3.53
N GLU A 11 6.67 -1.33 -4.37
CA GLU A 11 5.40 -0.86 -4.87
C GLU A 11 4.33 -1.89 -4.48
N TRP A 12 3.20 -1.40 -3.98
CA TRP A 12 2.10 -2.24 -3.55
C TRP A 12 0.91 -2.00 -4.46
N ASN A 13 0.50 -3.04 -5.19
CA ASN A 13 -0.66 -3.02 -6.08
C ASN A 13 -1.75 -3.95 -5.55
N PHE A 14 -2.97 -3.43 -5.48
CA PHE A 14 -4.18 -4.14 -5.11
C PHE A 14 -5.10 -4.20 -6.33
N PHE A 15 -5.96 -5.22 -6.44
CA PHE A 15 -6.95 -5.27 -7.51
C PHE A 15 -8.23 -4.54 -7.10
N ALA A 16 -8.87 -3.84 -8.03
CA ALA A 16 -10.09 -3.06 -7.78
C ALA A 16 -11.26 -3.90 -7.23
N THR A 17 -11.28 -5.21 -7.51
CA THR A 17 -12.31 -6.14 -7.04
C THR A 17 -11.99 -6.80 -5.70
N SER A 18 -10.79 -6.60 -5.13
CA SER A 18 -10.40 -7.32 -3.92
C SER A 18 -9.26 -6.69 -3.11
N HIS A 19 -9.63 -5.99 -2.02
CA HIS A 19 -8.77 -5.75 -0.86
C HIS A 19 -8.59 -7.01 0.02
N GLY A 20 -8.31 -8.17 -0.57
CA GLY A 20 -8.00 -9.36 0.25
C GLY A 20 -8.36 -10.72 -0.32
N LYS A 21 -8.64 -10.85 -1.62
CA LYS A 21 -8.68 -12.16 -2.28
C LYS A 21 -7.88 -12.16 -3.56
N SER A 22 -6.87 -13.01 -3.66
CA SER A 22 -6.00 -13.18 -4.82
C SER A 22 -5.73 -14.67 -5.07
N PRO A 23 -5.00 -15.04 -6.15
CA PRO A 23 -4.57 -16.42 -6.36
C PRO A 23 -3.86 -17.04 -5.14
N CYS A 24 -3.24 -16.22 -4.27
CA CYS A 24 -2.59 -16.70 -3.06
C CYS A 24 -3.55 -17.39 -2.08
N ASP A 25 -4.83 -17.01 -2.04
CA ASP A 25 -5.82 -17.64 -1.17
C ASP A 25 -6.14 -19.07 -1.62
N GLY A 26 -6.16 -19.29 -2.94
CA GLY A 26 -6.33 -20.62 -3.53
C GLY A 26 -5.15 -21.54 -3.22
N ILE A 27 -3.93 -21.01 -3.29
CA ILE A 27 -2.70 -21.71 -2.90
C ILE A 27 -2.77 -22.07 -1.41
N GLY A 28 -3.02 -21.09 -0.54
CA GLY A 28 -3.11 -21.30 0.91
C GLY A 28 -4.22 -22.28 1.30
N GLY A 29 -5.38 -22.20 0.65
CA GLY A 29 -6.49 -23.15 0.82
C GLY A 29 -6.10 -24.57 0.43
N THR A 30 -5.41 -24.73 -0.71
CA THR A 30 -4.94 -26.03 -1.20
C THR A 30 -3.91 -26.65 -0.26
N VAL A 31 -2.93 -25.87 0.18
CA VAL A 31 -1.90 -26.32 1.14
C VAL A 31 -2.55 -26.79 2.44
N LYS A 32 -3.43 -25.98 3.04
CA LYS A 32 -4.15 -26.34 4.27
C LYS A 32 -4.93 -27.64 4.11
N ARG A 33 -5.68 -27.78 3.01
CA ARG A 33 -6.46 -29.00 2.72
C ARG A 33 -5.57 -30.24 2.61
N LEU A 34 -4.46 -30.14 1.88
CA LEU A 34 -3.55 -31.27 1.65
C LEU A 34 -2.83 -31.70 2.92
N VAL A 35 -2.28 -30.74 3.68
CA VAL A 35 -1.60 -30.96 4.96
C VAL A 35 -2.57 -31.56 5.98
N ALA A 36 -3.78 -30.99 6.11
CA ALA A 36 -4.78 -31.50 7.05
C ALA A 36 -5.17 -32.95 6.73
N ARG A 37 -5.40 -33.26 5.45
CA ARG A 37 -5.69 -34.61 5.00
C ARG A 37 -4.56 -35.58 5.32
N ALA A 38 -3.31 -35.19 5.06
CA ALA A 38 -2.14 -36.01 5.35
C ALA A 38 -1.98 -36.27 6.86
N SER A 39 -2.19 -35.24 7.68
CA SER A 39 -2.12 -35.37 9.15
C SER A 39 -3.21 -36.30 9.70
N LEU A 40 -4.44 -36.21 9.17
CA LEU A 40 -5.56 -37.08 9.56
C LEU A 40 -5.38 -38.54 9.11
N GLN A 41 -4.67 -38.77 8.01
CA GLN A 41 -4.40 -40.12 7.47
C GLN A 41 -3.11 -40.73 8.03
N ALA A 42 -2.33 -39.98 8.81
CA ALA A 42 -1.07 -40.45 9.37
C ALA A 42 -1.29 -41.46 10.52
N THR A 43 -0.37 -42.39 10.66
CA THR A 43 -0.28 -43.23 11.87
C THR A 43 0.10 -42.37 13.08
N LEU A 44 -0.10 -42.88 14.30
CA LEU A 44 0.09 -42.15 15.56
C LEU A 44 1.44 -41.41 15.70
N GLN A 45 2.49 -41.84 14.99
CA GLN A 45 3.82 -41.23 15.05
C GLN A 45 4.12 -40.22 13.92
N HIS A 46 3.24 -40.07 12.92
CA HIS A 46 3.52 -39.28 11.70
C HIS A 46 2.55 -38.12 11.48
N GLN A 47 1.79 -37.75 12.51
CA GLN A 47 0.93 -36.58 12.47
C GLN A 47 1.77 -35.29 12.33
N ILE A 48 1.21 -34.32 11.61
CA ILE A 48 1.82 -33.01 11.42
C ILE A 48 1.31 -32.11 12.54
N LEU A 49 2.16 -31.91 13.56
CA LEU A 49 1.80 -31.23 14.80
C LEU A 49 2.54 -29.90 14.99
N THR A 50 3.63 -29.68 14.25
CA THR A 50 4.42 -28.44 14.32
C THR A 50 4.43 -27.69 12.99
N PRO A 51 4.65 -26.36 13.01
CA PRO A 51 4.80 -25.58 11.78
C PRO A 51 5.96 -26.07 10.90
N HIS A 52 7.05 -26.54 11.53
CA HIS A 52 8.21 -27.05 10.79
C HIS A 52 7.89 -28.38 10.09
N GLN A 53 7.17 -29.29 10.75
CA GLN A 53 6.67 -30.52 10.10
C GLN A 53 5.72 -30.21 8.94
N MET A 54 4.87 -29.18 9.07
CA MET A 54 4.01 -28.72 7.97
C MET A 54 4.85 -28.21 6.80
N TYR A 55 5.89 -27.42 7.07
CA TYR A 55 6.82 -26.93 6.06
C TYR A 55 7.56 -28.06 5.33
N ASP A 56 8.14 -29.00 6.05
CA ASP A 56 8.87 -30.13 5.47
C ASP A 56 7.95 -30.99 4.60
N TRP A 57 6.75 -31.28 5.10
CA TRP A 57 5.78 -32.06 4.37
C TRP A 57 5.30 -31.32 3.11
N ALA A 58 4.97 -30.03 3.20
CA ALA A 58 4.48 -29.25 2.08
C ALA A 58 5.55 -29.11 0.98
N THR A 59 6.79 -28.80 1.37
CA THR A 59 7.93 -28.69 0.45
C THR A 59 8.19 -29.99 -0.31
N LYS A 60 8.06 -31.13 0.38
CA LYS A 60 8.26 -32.45 -0.22
C LYS A 60 7.12 -32.90 -1.13
N ASN A 61 5.87 -32.57 -0.79
CA ASN A 61 4.69 -33.21 -1.39
C ASN A 61 3.84 -32.30 -2.31
N ILE A 62 4.09 -30.99 -2.33
CA ILE A 62 3.33 -30.04 -3.14
C ILE A 62 4.24 -29.47 -4.23
N PRO A 63 4.33 -30.12 -5.41
CA PRO A 63 5.18 -29.65 -6.50
C PRO A 63 4.66 -28.32 -7.07
N GLY A 64 5.58 -27.49 -7.56
CA GLY A 64 5.26 -26.20 -8.19
C GLY A 64 5.00 -25.04 -7.21
N ILE A 65 5.07 -25.28 -5.89
CA ILE A 65 5.02 -24.23 -4.87
C ILE A 65 6.31 -24.25 -4.06
N HIS A 66 7.00 -23.12 -4.02
CA HIS A 66 8.18 -22.92 -3.17
C HIS A 66 7.75 -22.42 -1.80
N PHE A 67 8.14 -23.14 -0.76
CA PHE A 67 7.85 -22.76 0.63
C PHE A 67 9.10 -22.16 1.26
N PHE A 68 8.88 -21.15 2.10
CA PHE A 68 9.89 -20.56 2.98
C PHE A 68 9.42 -20.72 4.42
N PHE A 69 10.32 -21.12 5.31
CA PHE A 69 10.03 -21.22 6.74
C PHE A 69 10.49 -19.94 7.44
N ALA A 70 9.56 -19.22 8.05
CA ALA A 70 9.88 -18.07 8.90
C ALA A 70 9.96 -18.54 10.35
N ALA A 71 11.17 -18.62 10.91
CA ALA A 71 11.34 -18.98 12.30
C ALA A 71 10.84 -17.87 13.22
N LYS A 72 10.35 -18.25 14.41
CA LYS A 72 9.84 -17.30 15.40
C LYS A 72 10.90 -16.27 15.77
N ASP A 73 12.14 -16.71 16.00
CA ASP A 73 13.23 -15.84 16.43
C ASP A 73 13.58 -14.80 15.35
N ASP A 74 13.58 -15.20 14.06
CA ASP A 74 13.81 -14.28 12.94
C ASP A 74 12.72 -13.19 12.88
N VAL A 75 11.45 -13.59 13.09
CA VAL A 75 10.31 -12.66 13.11
C VAL A 75 10.46 -11.67 14.26
N GLU A 76 10.87 -12.12 15.45
CA GLU A 76 11.04 -11.23 16.60
C GLU A 76 12.23 -10.27 16.42
N VAL A 77 13.35 -10.72 15.85
CA VAL A 77 14.48 -9.83 15.51
C VAL A 77 14.03 -8.72 14.55
N HIS A 78 13.28 -9.07 13.50
CA HIS A 78 12.76 -8.09 12.56
C HIS A 78 11.70 -7.19 13.18
N ARG A 79 10.84 -7.71 14.07
CA ARG A 79 9.87 -6.91 14.81
C ARG A 79 10.58 -5.83 15.62
N SER A 80 11.56 -6.21 16.45
CA SER A 80 12.33 -5.27 17.29
C SER A 80 13.00 -4.19 16.46
N ARG A 81 13.60 -4.55 15.31
CA ARG A 81 14.24 -3.59 14.39
C ARG A 81 13.27 -2.54 13.81
N LEU A 82 11.99 -2.87 13.71
CA LEU A 82 10.97 -2.03 13.09
C LEU A 82 10.09 -1.28 14.11
N VAL A 83 10.27 -1.50 15.42
CA VAL A 83 9.44 -0.88 16.48
C VAL A 83 9.43 0.63 16.37
N ASP A 84 10.60 1.26 16.33
CA ASP A 84 10.72 2.72 16.29
C ASP A 84 10.09 3.33 15.04
N ARG A 85 10.16 2.60 13.93
CA ARG A 85 9.50 3.01 12.70
C ARG A 85 7.98 2.93 12.85
N PHE A 86 7.46 1.85 13.41
CA PHE A 86 6.01 1.69 13.58
C PHE A 86 5.42 2.66 14.61
N SER A 87 6.22 3.13 15.58
CA SER A 87 5.78 4.14 16.53
C SER A 87 5.74 5.55 15.93
N SER A 88 6.58 5.85 14.93
CA SER A 88 6.67 7.17 14.31
C SER A 88 5.76 7.37 13.09
N ILE A 89 5.27 6.29 12.46
CA ILE A 89 4.43 6.43 11.26
C ILE A 89 2.99 6.85 11.57
N GLN A 90 2.39 7.59 10.65
CA GLN A 90 0.99 7.98 10.68
C GLN A 90 0.13 7.11 9.75
N THR A 91 -1.09 6.84 10.18
CA THR A 91 -2.10 6.17 9.36
C THR A 91 -2.53 7.09 8.23
N VAL A 92 -2.41 6.64 6.98
CA VAL A 92 -2.95 7.34 5.82
C VAL A 92 -4.49 7.26 5.85
N PRO A 93 -5.23 8.38 5.89
CA PRO A 93 -6.68 8.33 5.85
C PRO A 93 -7.20 7.69 4.56
N GLY A 94 -8.23 6.86 4.66
CA GLY A 94 -8.84 6.23 3.48
C GLY A 94 -7.94 5.22 2.76
N THR A 95 -7.00 4.55 3.43
CA THR A 95 -6.13 3.51 2.83
C THR A 95 -6.93 2.48 1.99
N ARG A 96 -8.14 2.12 2.43
CA ARG A 96 -9.02 1.16 1.73
C ARG A 96 -9.68 1.71 0.46
N SER A 97 -9.48 2.98 0.12
CA SER A 97 -9.97 3.60 -1.12
C SER A 97 -8.90 3.65 -2.20
N HIS A 98 -7.67 3.24 -1.87
CA HIS A 98 -6.50 3.34 -2.73
C HIS A 98 -5.98 1.94 -3.06
N HIS A 99 -5.62 1.73 -4.32
CA HIS A 99 -5.24 0.42 -4.85
C HIS A 99 -3.80 0.35 -5.35
N ARG A 100 -3.06 1.45 -5.34
CA ARG A 100 -1.61 1.41 -5.53
C ARG A 100 -0.91 2.37 -4.57
N PHE A 101 0.22 1.94 -4.04
CA PHE A 101 1.05 2.69 -3.11
C PHE A 101 2.51 2.59 -3.56
N VAL A 102 3.10 3.73 -3.88
CA VAL A 102 4.48 3.85 -4.36
C VAL A 102 5.26 4.67 -3.36
N ALA A 103 6.37 4.11 -2.91
CA ALA A 103 7.34 4.79 -2.07
C ALA A 103 8.00 5.97 -2.79
N VAL A 104 7.84 7.21 -2.30
CA VAL A 104 8.56 8.39 -2.84
C VAL A 104 9.87 8.61 -2.09
N ASN A 105 9.78 8.80 -0.78
CA ASN A 105 10.94 8.95 0.11
C ASN A 105 10.56 8.52 1.54
N GLU A 106 11.46 8.67 2.51
CA GLU A 106 11.24 8.16 3.88
C GLU A 106 9.93 8.62 4.55
N ASN A 107 9.46 9.82 4.20
CA ASN A 107 8.34 10.47 4.84
C ASN A 107 7.13 10.63 3.90
N LYS A 108 7.24 10.31 2.61
CA LYS A 108 6.20 10.51 1.59
C LYS A 108 5.84 9.24 0.85
N LEU A 109 4.55 9.01 0.68
CA LEU A 109 3.97 7.92 -0.09
C LEU A 109 3.08 8.48 -1.19
N LYS A 110 3.19 7.97 -2.41
CA LYS A 110 2.26 8.29 -3.50
C LYS A 110 1.16 7.23 -3.54
N ILE A 111 -0.08 7.64 -3.38
CA ILE A 111 -1.26 6.76 -3.32
C ILE A 111 -2.16 7.01 -4.53
N PHE A 112 -2.73 5.94 -5.06
CA PHE A 112 -3.56 5.98 -6.27
C PHE A 112 -4.91 5.36 -6.00
N ARG A 113 -5.97 5.96 -6.55
CA ARG A 113 -7.33 5.46 -6.37
C ARG A 113 -7.48 4.10 -7.04
N LEU A 114 -6.98 3.93 -8.26
CA LEU A 114 -6.88 2.68 -8.99
C LEU A 114 -5.42 2.36 -9.33
N SER A 115 -5.12 1.09 -9.54
CA SER A 115 -3.74 0.64 -9.79
C SER A 115 -3.22 1.02 -11.17
N CYS A 116 -4.14 1.25 -12.12
CA CYS A 116 -3.84 1.72 -13.47
C CYS A 116 -3.90 3.23 -13.61
N ASP A 117 -4.19 3.98 -12.54
CA ASP A 117 -4.18 5.44 -12.62
C ASP A 117 -2.78 5.94 -12.95
N GLU A 118 -2.68 6.96 -13.79
CA GLU A 118 -1.40 7.60 -14.09
C GLU A 118 -1.00 8.56 -12.97
N PHE A 119 -1.99 9.23 -12.38
CA PHE A 119 -1.80 10.27 -11.37
C PHE A 119 -2.23 9.80 -9.98
N GLY A 120 -1.42 10.13 -8.98
CA GLY A 120 -1.63 9.74 -7.59
C GLY A 120 -1.30 10.89 -6.65
N THR A 121 -1.88 10.86 -5.46
CA THR A 121 -1.72 11.88 -4.44
C THR A 121 -0.51 11.57 -3.56
N ILE A 122 0.32 12.56 -3.27
CA ILE A 122 1.41 12.40 -2.30
C ILE A 122 0.86 12.67 -0.90
N VAL A 123 1.12 11.74 0.03
CA VAL A 123 0.75 11.87 1.44
C VAL A 123 1.97 11.72 2.33
N ASN A 124 1.99 12.47 3.43
CA ASN A 124 3.00 12.32 4.46
C ASN A 124 2.66 11.12 5.35
N VAL A 125 3.66 10.30 5.65
CA VAL A 125 3.55 9.11 6.51
C VAL A 125 4.33 9.26 7.82
N SER A 126 5.04 10.37 8.00
CA SER A 126 5.78 10.73 9.23
C SER A 126 5.37 12.15 9.67
N PRO A 127 5.27 12.41 10.98
CA PRO A 127 5.00 13.74 11.53
C PRO A 127 6.20 14.68 11.44
N GLU A 128 7.40 14.19 11.13
CA GLU A 128 8.56 15.05 11.01
C GLU A 128 8.38 16.02 9.84
N PRO A 129 8.54 17.34 10.05
CA PRO A 129 8.42 18.31 8.99
C PRO A 129 9.48 17.99 7.92
N ASP A 130 9.04 17.89 6.67
CA ASP A 130 9.95 17.74 5.56
C ASP A 130 10.83 19.00 5.52
N LEU A 131 12.12 18.85 5.83
CA LEU A 131 13.08 19.97 5.76
C LEU A 131 13.34 20.41 4.31
N THR A 132 12.74 19.73 3.34
CA THR A 132 12.67 20.20 1.96
C THR A 132 11.74 21.41 1.92
N VAL A 133 12.29 22.56 1.57
CA VAL A 133 11.51 23.74 1.14
C VAL A 133 10.48 23.25 0.12
N GLU A 134 9.19 23.29 0.47
CA GLU A 134 8.12 23.07 -0.50
C GLU A 134 8.23 24.20 -1.53
N LEU A 135 8.93 23.92 -2.63
CA LEU A 135 8.79 24.72 -3.84
C LEU A 135 7.30 24.73 -4.16
N ALA A 136 6.74 25.92 -4.38
CA ALA A 136 5.36 26.04 -4.80
C ALA A 136 5.10 25.05 -5.95
N PRO A 137 3.97 24.32 -5.93
CA PRO A 137 3.69 23.31 -6.94
C PRO A 137 3.86 23.93 -8.33
N SER A 138 4.70 23.31 -9.16
CA SER A 138 4.79 23.70 -10.56
C SER A 138 3.45 23.37 -11.21
N ILE A 139 3.06 24.12 -12.24
CA ILE A 139 1.81 23.82 -12.96
C ILE A 139 1.78 22.39 -13.51
N THR A 140 2.96 21.85 -13.83
CA THR A 140 3.17 20.46 -14.25
C THR A 140 2.78 19.41 -13.20
N ASP A 141 2.68 19.79 -11.93
CA ASP A 141 2.32 18.90 -10.82
C ASP A 141 0.79 18.86 -10.58
N LEU A 142 0.05 19.72 -11.30
CA LEU A 142 -1.40 19.88 -11.21
C LEU A 142 -2.09 19.05 -12.28
N HIS A 143 -2.99 18.17 -11.86
CA HIS A 143 -3.64 17.21 -12.76
C HIS A 143 -5.15 17.12 -12.56
N PRO A 144 -5.92 16.81 -13.61
CA PRO A 144 -7.35 16.57 -13.50
C PRO A 144 -7.72 15.57 -12.39
N GLY A 145 -8.75 15.90 -11.60
CA GLY A 145 -9.23 15.12 -10.46
C GLY A 145 -8.63 15.51 -9.11
N GLN A 146 -7.57 16.33 -9.08
CA GLN A 146 -7.04 16.89 -7.84
C GLN A 146 -7.91 18.05 -7.33
N PHE A 147 -7.93 18.21 -6.00
CA PHE A 147 -8.62 19.32 -5.33
C PHE A 147 -7.61 20.39 -4.94
N VAL A 148 -7.91 21.63 -5.29
CA VAL A 148 -7.06 22.79 -5.03
C VAL A 148 -7.84 23.90 -4.33
N ALA A 149 -7.15 24.67 -3.50
CA ALA A 149 -7.67 25.95 -2.99
C ALA A 149 -7.26 27.05 -3.97
N VAL A 150 -8.24 27.75 -4.54
CA VAL A 150 -8.04 28.82 -5.52
C VAL A 150 -8.49 30.13 -4.91
N VAL A 151 -7.66 31.17 -5.01
CA VAL A 151 -8.04 32.55 -4.68
C VAL A 151 -8.51 33.23 -5.96
N TYR A 152 -9.76 33.69 -5.98
CA TYR A 152 -10.36 34.41 -7.09
C TYR A 152 -11.06 35.66 -6.56
N ASP A 153 -10.73 36.84 -7.10
CA ASP A 153 -11.28 38.14 -6.69
C ASP A 153 -11.31 38.34 -5.16
N THR A 154 -10.21 37.99 -4.47
CA THR A 154 -9.98 38.07 -3.00
C THR A 154 -10.64 36.99 -2.14
N ASP A 155 -11.55 36.20 -2.69
CA ASP A 155 -12.16 35.07 -1.99
C ASP A 155 -11.46 33.75 -2.32
N TRP A 156 -11.44 32.82 -1.35
CA TRP A 156 -10.88 31.48 -1.56
C TRP A 156 -11.98 30.42 -1.72
N PHE A 157 -11.79 29.57 -2.73
CA PHE A 157 -12.70 28.51 -3.11
C PHE A 157 -11.96 27.17 -3.14
N ILE A 158 -12.67 26.09 -2.82
CA ILE A 158 -12.18 24.74 -3.13
C ILE A 158 -12.71 24.39 -4.51
N GLY A 159 -11.84 23.89 -5.38
CA GLY A 159 -12.21 23.45 -6.71
C GLY A 159 -11.52 22.15 -7.09
N CYS A 160 -12.12 21.43 -8.03
CA CYS A 160 -11.53 20.24 -8.64
C CYS A 160 -10.95 20.63 -10.01
N ILE A 161 -9.71 20.25 -10.29
CA ILE A 161 -9.09 20.42 -11.61
C ILE A 161 -9.83 19.51 -12.59
N ILE A 162 -10.31 20.06 -13.69
CA ILE A 162 -11.04 19.33 -14.75
C ILE A 162 -10.14 19.11 -15.96
N GLU A 163 -9.23 20.05 -16.25
CA GLU A 163 -8.37 20.01 -17.43
C GLU A 163 -7.01 20.64 -17.11
N HIS A 164 -5.97 20.16 -17.79
CA HIS A 164 -4.61 20.70 -17.75
C HIS A 164 -4.14 20.88 -19.20
N SER A 165 -3.65 22.07 -19.54
CA SER A 165 -3.10 22.36 -20.87
C SER A 165 -1.58 22.53 -20.80
N ASP A 166 -0.85 21.56 -21.37
CA ASP A 166 0.60 21.67 -21.53
C ASP A 166 0.99 22.85 -22.45
N GLU A 167 0.17 23.11 -23.48
CA GLU A 167 0.43 24.16 -24.48
C GLU A 167 0.28 25.56 -23.87
N HIS A 168 -0.75 25.77 -23.07
CA HIS A 168 -1.08 27.07 -22.50
C HIS A 168 -0.50 27.29 -21.10
N GLN A 169 0.06 26.23 -20.48
CA GLN A 169 0.54 26.25 -19.10
C GLN A 169 -0.55 26.79 -18.16
N ASP A 170 -1.77 26.26 -18.31
CA ASP A 170 -2.92 26.62 -17.50
C ASP A 170 -3.75 25.39 -17.11
N ILE A 171 -4.63 25.58 -16.13
CA ILE A 171 -5.53 24.55 -15.62
C ILE A 171 -6.95 25.08 -15.54
N LEU A 172 -7.93 24.23 -15.88
CA LEU A 172 -9.34 24.53 -15.69
C LEU A 172 -9.80 23.97 -14.35
N VAL A 173 -10.24 24.85 -13.45
CA VAL A 173 -10.74 24.46 -12.12
C VAL A 173 -12.25 24.67 -12.03
N LYS A 174 -12.98 23.61 -11.66
CA LYS A 174 -14.40 23.68 -11.34
C LYS A 174 -14.58 23.94 -9.84
N PHE A 175 -15.04 25.14 -9.51
CA PHE A 175 -15.28 25.53 -8.11
C PHE A 175 -16.46 24.76 -7.50
N MET A 176 -16.33 24.47 -6.21
CA MET A 176 -17.37 23.85 -5.41
C MET A 176 -18.18 24.92 -4.69
N ASN A 177 -19.50 24.76 -4.72
CA ASN A 177 -20.40 25.64 -3.99
C ASN A 177 -20.46 25.22 -2.52
N ARG A 178 -20.33 26.19 -1.63
CA ARG A 178 -20.66 26.01 -0.22
C ARG A 178 -22.18 25.98 -0.11
N THR A 179 -22.77 24.84 0.19
CA THR A 179 -24.19 24.79 0.56
C THR A 179 -24.33 25.52 1.90
N PRO A 180 -25.15 26.59 2.00
CA PRO A 180 -25.39 27.21 3.29
C PRO A 180 -26.04 26.19 4.23
N THR A 181 -25.50 26.05 5.43
CA THR A 181 -26.12 25.28 6.50
C THR A 181 -27.41 25.99 6.92
N ASN A 182 -28.55 25.31 6.73
CA ASN A 182 -29.83 25.71 7.31
C ASN A 182 -29.80 25.62 8.84
#